data_AF-A7GTQ8-F1
#
_entry.id   AF-A7GTQ8-F1
#
_cell.length_a   1.000
_cell.length_b   1.000
_cell.length_c   1.000
_cell.angle_alpha   90.00
_cell.angle_beta   90.00
_cell.angle_gamma   90.00
#
_symmetry.space_group_name_H-M   'P 1'
#
loop_
_entity.id
_entity.type
_entity.pdbx_description
1 polymer ?
#
loop_
_entity_poly.entity_id
_entity_poly.type
_entity_poly.pdbx_seq_one_letter_code
_entity_poly.pdbx_strand_id
1 'polypeptide(L)'
;MKPGKSHRVDEWMQLLNDNMKEVLLTLNDEKMYVETIFREIRDGEEYLYWYSVQGEGGTLVENSHHEIDKKHLAFWYACIDEEAPAVDMKTEVIMIQDVVKEAMKE
;
A
#
# COMPACT_ATOMS: atom_id res chain seq x y z
N MET A 1 -6.01 7.50 10.89
CA MET A 1 -5.53 8.56 9.98
C MET A 1 -5.41 9.87 10.74
N LYS A 2 -4.54 10.80 10.34
CA LYS A 2 -4.52 12.15 10.91
C LYS A 2 -5.88 12.85 10.68
N PRO A 3 -6.48 13.53 11.67
CA PRO A 3 -7.77 14.19 11.51
C PRO A 3 -7.80 15.21 10.36
N GLY A 4 -8.90 15.25 9.61
CA GLY A 4 -9.11 16.22 8.53
C GLY A 4 -8.30 15.96 7.25
N LYS A 5 -7.67 14.77 7.12
CA LYS A 5 -6.87 14.43 5.93
C LYS A 5 -7.62 13.69 4.83
N SER A 6 -8.91 13.41 4.97
CA SER A 6 -9.66 12.61 3.97
C SER A 6 -9.54 13.12 2.53
N HIS A 7 -9.59 14.44 2.31
CA HIS A 7 -9.39 14.98 0.96
C HIS A 7 -7.99 14.68 0.40
N ARG A 8 -6.96 14.72 1.26
CA ARG A 8 -5.59 14.39 0.89
C ARG A 8 -5.43 12.87 0.61
N VAL A 9 -6.20 12.04 1.31
CA VAL A 9 -6.31 10.60 1.02
C VAL A 9 -6.97 10.37 -0.34
N ASP A 10 -8.01 11.13 -0.68
CA ASP A 10 -8.64 11.06 -2.01
C ASP A 10 -7.61 11.37 -3.11
N GLU A 11 -6.85 12.45 -2.96
CA GLU A 11 -5.78 12.82 -3.88
C GLU A 11 -4.69 11.74 -3.96
N TRP A 12 -4.35 11.10 -2.85
CA TRP A 12 -3.37 10.02 -2.81
C TRP A 12 -3.85 8.81 -3.62
N MET A 13 -5.07 8.32 -3.35
CA MET A 13 -5.62 7.17 -4.05
C MET A 13 -5.81 7.47 -5.54
N GLN A 14 -6.24 8.69 -5.89
CA GLN A 14 -6.33 9.12 -7.28
C GLN A 14 -4.96 9.13 -7.96
N LEU A 15 -3.91 9.66 -7.31
CA LEU A 15 -2.54 9.63 -7.84
C LEU A 15 -2.10 8.20 -8.17
N LEU A 16 -2.28 7.26 -7.26
CA LEU A 16 -1.84 5.87 -7.49
C LEU A 16 -2.61 5.22 -8.64
N ASN A 17 -3.93 5.42 -8.71
CA ASN A 17 -4.76 4.87 -9.79
C ASN A 17 -4.39 5.47 -11.16
N ASP A 18 -4.12 6.78 -11.23
CA ASP A 18 -3.78 7.46 -12.49
C ASP A 18 -2.36 7.12 -12.99
N ASN A 19 -1.48 6.67 -12.11
CA ASN A 19 -0.06 6.36 -12.41
C ASN A 19 0.24 4.86 -12.21
N MET A 20 -0.75 4.00 -12.49
CA MET A 20 -0.65 2.56 -12.19
C MET A 20 0.53 1.88 -12.90
N LYS A 21 0.94 2.34 -14.08
CA LYS A 21 2.09 1.77 -14.78
C LYS A 21 3.38 2.00 -14.01
N GLU A 22 3.58 3.21 -13.52
CA GLU A 22 4.72 3.60 -12.69
C GLU A 22 4.67 2.86 -11.35
N VAL A 23 3.51 2.79 -10.70
CA VAL A 23 3.33 2.01 -9.45
C VAL A 23 3.72 0.55 -9.65
N LEU A 24 3.23 -0.12 -10.69
CA LEU A 24 3.56 -1.53 -10.94
C LEU A 24 5.05 -1.76 -11.23
N LEU A 25 5.77 -0.77 -11.76
CA LEU A 25 7.23 -0.86 -11.93
C LEU A 25 7.94 -0.85 -10.57
N THR A 26 7.48 -0.04 -9.62
CA THR A 26 8.10 0.03 -8.29
C THR A 26 7.81 -1.21 -7.48
N LEU A 27 6.57 -1.73 -7.54
CA LEU A 27 6.22 -3.01 -6.91
C LEU A 27 7.14 -4.17 -7.34
N ASN A 28 7.57 -4.19 -8.62
CA ASN A 28 8.51 -5.20 -9.09
C ASN A 28 9.90 -5.10 -8.42
N ASP A 29 10.41 -3.89 -8.21
CA ASP A 29 11.69 -3.64 -7.52
C ASP A 29 11.61 -4.01 -6.02
N GLU A 30 10.43 -3.88 -5.43
CA GLU A 30 10.10 -4.24 -4.05
C GLU A 30 9.77 -5.72 -3.87
N LYS A 31 9.75 -6.52 -4.96
CA LYS A 31 9.21 -7.89 -4.96
C LYS A 31 7.80 -7.96 -4.36
N MET A 32 7.03 -6.90 -4.52
CA MET A 32 5.64 -6.78 -4.13
C MET A 32 4.76 -7.32 -5.26
N TYR A 33 4.17 -8.50 -5.08
CA TYR A 33 3.32 -9.14 -6.10
C TYR A 33 1.90 -8.59 -6.08
N VAL A 34 1.40 -8.30 -4.88
CA VAL A 34 0.09 -7.72 -4.66
C VAL A 34 0.25 -6.67 -3.58
N GLU A 35 -0.22 -5.46 -3.83
CA GLU A 35 -0.54 -4.51 -2.78
C GLU A 35 -2.00 -4.08 -2.97
N THR A 36 -2.74 -4.01 -1.88
CA THR A 36 -4.11 -3.53 -1.87
C THR A 36 -4.32 -2.64 -0.67
N ILE A 37 -4.79 -1.42 -0.94
CA ILE A 37 -5.13 -0.44 0.08
C ILE A 37 -6.65 -0.39 0.18
N PHE A 38 -7.17 -0.76 1.34
CA PHE A 38 -8.59 -0.61 1.67
C PHE A 38 -8.79 0.66 2.49
N ARG A 39 -9.97 1.25 2.36
CA ARG A 39 -10.40 2.42 3.12
C ARG A 39 -11.71 2.11 3.83
N GLU A 40 -11.76 2.39 5.12
CA GLU A 40 -12.97 2.30 5.94
C GLU A 40 -13.24 3.65 6.60
N ILE A 41 -14.51 4.02 6.68
CA ILE A 41 -14.98 5.11 7.54
C ILE A 41 -15.87 4.47 8.60
N ARG A 42 -15.44 4.52 9.86
CA ARG A 42 -16.15 3.92 11.00
C ARG A 42 -16.26 4.95 12.12
N ASP A 43 -17.48 5.20 12.57
CA ASP A 43 -17.79 6.18 13.62
C ASP A 43 -17.24 7.60 13.34
N GLY A 44 -17.16 7.98 12.07
CA GLY A 44 -16.62 9.27 11.63
C GLY A 44 -15.08 9.30 11.53
N GLU A 45 -14.41 8.24 11.94
CA GLU A 45 -12.96 8.07 11.83
C GLU A 45 -12.60 7.32 10.55
N GLU A 46 -11.46 7.70 9.97
CA GLU A 46 -10.96 7.14 8.72
C GLU A 46 -9.76 6.22 8.96
N TYR A 47 -9.80 5.05 8.33
CA TYR A 47 -8.79 4.01 8.40
C TYR A 47 -8.37 3.57 7.01
N LEU A 48 -7.07 3.36 6.85
CA LEU A 48 -6.51 2.68 5.68
C LEU A 48 -5.90 1.36 6.14
N TYR A 49 -6.12 0.31 5.36
CA TYR A 49 -5.59 -1.03 5.61
C TYR A 49 -4.79 -1.50 4.41
N TRP A 50 -3.66 -2.14 4.66
CA TRP A 50 -2.85 -2.74 3.63
C TRP A 50 -2.97 -4.26 3.69
N TYR A 51 -3.16 -4.86 2.52
CA TYR A 51 -2.93 -6.26 2.30
C TYR A 51 -1.90 -6.40 1.20
N SER A 52 -0.84 -7.16 1.47
CA SER A 52 0.21 -7.40 0.50
C SER A 52 0.61 -8.86 0.41
N VAL A 53 1.09 -9.24 -0.77
CA VAL A 53 1.80 -10.50 -1.03
C VAL A 53 3.14 -10.11 -1.61
N GLN A 54 4.22 -10.40 -0.89
CA GLN A 54 5.57 -9.99 -1.27
C GLN A 54 6.57 -11.15 -1.15
N GLY A 55 7.58 -11.13 -2.00
CA GLY A 55 8.72 -12.05 -1.97
C GLY A 55 9.82 -11.57 -1.04
N GLU A 56 10.93 -12.32 -1.03
CA GLU A 56 12.12 -11.94 -0.28
C GLU A 56 13.09 -11.11 -1.14
N GLY A 57 13.91 -10.28 -0.49
CA GLY A 57 15.00 -9.54 -1.16
C GLY A 57 14.56 -8.33 -1.98
N GLY A 58 13.31 -7.88 -1.82
CA GLY A 58 12.82 -6.64 -2.39
C GLY A 58 13.51 -5.40 -1.83
N THR A 59 13.55 -4.33 -2.63
CA THR A 59 14.01 -3.02 -2.17
C THR A 59 12.95 -2.40 -1.26
N LEU A 60 13.35 -1.64 -0.25
CA LEU A 60 12.40 -0.88 0.57
C LEU A 60 11.96 0.38 -0.19
N VAL A 61 10.66 0.72 -0.11
CA VAL A 61 10.09 1.92 -0.76
C VAL A 61 10.84 3.20 -0.40
N GLU A 62 11.38 3.30 0.82
CA GLU A 62 12.16 4.44 1.31
C GLU A 62 13.51 4.60 0.59
N ASN A 63 14.01 3.53 -0.02
CA ASN A 63 15.25 3.53 -0.81
C ASN A 63 14.97 3.70 -2.31
N SER A 64 13.71 3.84 -2.72
CA SER A 64 13.36 3.96 -4.13
C SER A 64 13.82 5.28 -4.74
N HIS A 65 14.29 5.20 -5.97
CA HIS A 65 14.61 6.37 -6.79
C HIS A 65 13.45 6.83 -7.68
N HIS A 66 12.35 6.07 -7.70
CA HIS A 66 11.19 6.38 -8.53
C HIS A 66 10.39 7.56 -7.95
N GLU A 67 10.00 8.48 -8.82
CA GLU A 67 9.25 9.67 -8.40
C GLU A 67 7.86 9.34 -7.84
N ILE A 68 7.26 8.21 -8.27
CA ILE A 68 5.96 7.78 -7.76
C ILE A 68 6.04 7.36 -6.29
N ASP A 69 7.10 6.66 -5.88
CA ASP A 69 7.29 6.23 -4.48
C ASP A 69 7.59 7.42 -3.58
N LYS A 70 8.39 8.39 -4.04
CA LYS A 70 8.62 9.65 -3.30
C LYS A 70 7.31 10.38 -3.04
N LYS A 71 6.41 10.43 -4.03
CA LYS A 71 5.07 11.01 -3.86
C LYS A 71 4.22 10.16 -2.93
N HIS A 72 4.23 8.84 -3.07
CA HIS A 72 3.52 7.91 -2.21
C HIS A 72 3.91 8.12 -0.73
N LEU A 73 5.22 8.17 -0.42
CA LEU A 73 5.74 8.48 0.91
C LEU A 73 5.38 9.89 1.39
N ALA A 74 5.40 10.89 0.51
CA ALA A 74 4.97 12.23 0.88
C ALA A 74 3.48 12.27 1.30
N PHE A 75 2.63 11.50 0.63
CA PHE A 75 1.23 11.31 1.04
C PHE A 75 1.11 10.53 2.35
N TRP A 76 1.89 9.45 2.50
CA TRP A 76 1.98 8.68 3.75
C TRP A 76 2.25 9.60 4.94
N TYR A 77 3.37 10.34 4.93
CA TYR A 77 3.73 11.23 6.04
C TYR A 77 2.71 12.36 6.27
N ALA A 78 2.02 12.80 5.22
CA ALA A 78 0.99 13.84 5.33
C ALA A 78 -0.33 13.33 5.95
N CYS A 79 -0.68 12.05 5.76
CA CYS A 79 -2.00 11.51 6.06
C CYS A 79 -2.01 10.49 7.20
N ILE A 80 -0.97 9.67 7.30
CA ILE A 80 -0.86 8.61 8.29
C ILE A 80 -0.46 9.22 9.63
N ASP A 81 -1.13 8.75 10.68
CA ASP A 81 -0.78 9.02 12.06
C ASP A 81 0.07 7.85 12.55
N GLU A 82 1.39 8.06 12.61
CA GLU A 82 2.36 7.03 13.00
C GLU A 82 2.46 6.86 14.53
N GLU A 83 1.86 7.78 15.31
CA GLU A 83 1.77 7.68 16.76
C GLU A 83 0.56 6.85 17.19
N ALA A 84 -0.48 6.80 16.35
CA ALA A 84 -1.61 5.92 16.56
C ALA A 84 -1.19 4.45 16.37
N PRO A 85 -1.59 3.53 17.27
CA PRO A 85 -1.23 2.13 17.15
C PRO A 85 -1.84 1.54 15.87
N ALA A 86 -0.98 1.02 14.99
CA ALA A 86 -1.42 0.19 13.89
C ALA A 86 -2.05 -1.09 14.45
N VAL A 87 -3.12 -1.56 13.80
CA VAL A 87 -3.77 -2.82 14.14
C VAL A 87 -3.40 -3.85 13.10
N ASP A 88 -2.54 -4.79 13.49
CA ASP A 88 -2.25 -5.97 12.67
C ASP A 88 -3.43 -6.93 12.73
N MET A 89 -4.14 -7.07 11.61
CA MET A 89 -5.22 -8.04 11.51
C MET A 89 -4.66 -9.45 11.50
N LYS A 90 -5.30 -10.36 12.26
CA LYS A 90 -4.93 -11.78 12.25
C LYS A 90 -5.39 -12.43 10.93
N THR A 91 -4.43 -12.87 10.13
CA THR A 91 -4.70 -13.68 8.94
C THR A 91 -5.19 -15.07 9.35
N GLU A 92 -6.46 -15.39 9.10
CA GLU A 92 -7.02 -16.72 9.36
C GLU A 92 -6.87 -17.67 8.17
N VAL A 93 -6.95 -17.16 6.93
CA VAL A 93 -6.86 -17.97 5.71
C VAL A 93 -6.41 -17.13 4.51
N ILE A 94 -5.60 -17.72 3.63
CA ILE A 94 -5.25 -17.16 2.31
C ILE A 94 -5.65 -18.20 1.25
N MET A 95 -6.62 -17.85 0.39
CA MET A 95 -7.14 -18.75 -0.65
C MET A 95 -6.65 -18.34 -2.03
N ILE A 96 -5.42 -18.76 -2.39
CA ILE A 96 -4.82 -18.50 -3.70
C ILE A 96 -4.61 -19.84 -4.41
N GLN A 97 -5.08 -19.96 -5.66
CA GLN A 97 -4.89 -21.16 -6.48
C GLN A 97 -3.41 -21.36 -6.82
N ASP A 98 -2.97 -22.61 -6.94
CA ASP A 98 -1.55 -22.93 -7.17
C ASP A 98 -1.01 -22.31 -8.46
N VAL A 99 -1.81 -22.26 -9.54
CA VAL A 99 -1.41 -21.60 -10.79
C VAL A 99 -1.03 -20.13 -10.62
N VAL A 100 -1.68 -19.42 -9.69
CA VAL A 100 -1.37 -18.01 -9.38
C VAL A 100 -0.15 -17.94 -8.47
N LYS A 101 -0.02 -18.83 -7.49
CA LYS A 101 1.18 -18.90 -6.62
C LYS A 101 2.45 -19.15 -7.43
N GLU A 102 2.42 -20.08 -8.37
CA GLU A 102 3.59 -20.36 -9.22
C GLU A 102 3.97 -19.15 -10.07
N ALA A 103 2.99 -18.41 -10.60
CA ALA A 103 3.24 -17.19 -11.36
C ALA A 103 3.88 -16.06 -10.52
N MET A 104 3.75 -16.10 -9.18
CA MET A 104 4.37 -15.14 -8.27
C MET A 104 5.76 -15.58 -7.76
N LYS A 105 6.28 -16.76 -8.12
CA LYS A 105 7.61 -17.22 -7.65
C LYS A 105 8.78 -16.71 -8.51
N GLU A 106 8.50 -15.99 -9.59
CA GLU A 106 9.48 -15.35 -10.47
C GLU A 106 9.92 -13.97 -9.93
#